data_AF-C2G3J0-F1
#
_entry.id   AF-C2G3J0-F1
#
_cell.length_a   1.000
_cell.length_b   1.000
_cell.length_c   1.000
_cell.angle_alpha   90.00
_cell.angle_beta   90.00
_cell.angle_gamma   90.00
#
_symmetry.space_group_name_H-M   'P 1'
#
loop_
_entity.id
_entity.type
_entity.pdbx_description
1 polymer ?
#
loop_
_entity_poly.entity_id
_entity_poly.type
_entity_poly.pdbx_seq_one_letter_code
_entity_poly.pdbx_strand_id
1 'polypeptide(L)'
;MWYKVDFKRIVVLFLPVAIRTTDIIALIQSLIAPLVDLYDQWVGYRAANLYRLAHNGQVCHLRKVLNDTFDSSDRRIQIMDGNKFNREYIYTPPEKDIKYLGTLYLRPSGDYADTGVDFIVLVPNGLQFNIDDMKAMVNYYRLAAKRYDIRYE
;
A
#
# COMPACT_ATOMS: atom_id res chain seq x y z
N MET A 1 24.07 4.10 9.27
CA MET A 1 24.69 3.90 10.60
C MET A 1 24.58 5.14 11.48
N TRP A 2 24.80 6.35 10.96
CA TRP A 2 24.85 7.61 11.74
C TRP A 2 23.55 8.19 12.30
N TYR A 3 22.41 7.51 12.16
CA TYR A 3 21.14 8.02 12.67
C TYR A 3 20.71 7.42 14.01
N LYS A 4 21.37 6.35 14.49
CA LYS A 4 21.04 5.69 15.76
C LYS A 4 21.69 6.46 16.90
N VAL A 5 20.91 7.30 17.58
CA VAL A 5 21.37 8.26 18.57
C VAL A 5 20.62 7.99 19.87
N ASP A 6 21.36 7.73 20.94
CA ASP A 6 20.80 7.63 22.29
C ASP A 6 20.93 8.97 23.00
N PHE A 7 19.89 9.80 22.90
CA PHE A 7 19.87 11.14 23.50
C PHE A 7 19.94 11.09 25.02
N LYS A 8 19.35 10.08 25.68
CA LYS A 8 19.40 9.94 27.14
C LYS A 8 20.83 9.74 27.62
N ARG A 9 21.61 8.91 26.92
CA ARG A 9 23.02 8.68 27.23
C ARG A 9 23.90 9.89 26.91
N ILE A 10 23.67 10.52 25.75
CA ILE A 10 24.47 11.67 25.29
C ILE A 10 24.39 12.83 26.27
N VAL A 11 23.20 13.12 26.77
CA VAL A 11 22.99 14.26 27.67
C VAL A 11 23.68 14.04 29.02
N VAL A 12 23.72 12.80 29.52
CA VAL A 12 24.50 12.45 30.72
C VAL A 12 26.01 12.56 30.47
N LEU A 13 26.48 12.19 29.28
CA LEU A 13 27.89 12.29 28.91
C LEU A 13 28.36 13.75 28.82
N PHE A 14 27.50 14.66 28.34
CA PHE A 14 27.80 16.09 28.26
C PHE A 14 27.75 16.82 29.61
N LEU A 15 27.13 16.22 30.65
CA LEU A 15 27.16 16.80 31.98
C LEU A 15 28.57 16.73 32.59
N PRO A 16 29.11 17.85 33.09
CA PRO A 16 30.32 17.86 33.92
C PRO A 16 30.18 16.89 35.09
N VAL A 17 31.26 16.17 35.40
CA VAL A 17 31.26 15.12 36.45
C VAL A 17 30.81 15.68 37.81
N ALA A 18 31.16 16.92 38.12
CA ALA A 18 30.84 17.57 39.38
C ALA A 18 29.32 17.75 39.64
N ILE A 19 28.49 17.83 38.58
CA ILE A 19 27.04 18.03 38.70
C ILE A 19 26.22 16.80 38.31
N ARG A 20 26.88 15.65 38.14
CA ARG A 20 26.24 14.38 37.74
C ARG A 20 25.62 13.67 38.94
N THR A 21 24.63 14.30 39.57
CA THR A 21 23.80 13.70 40.62
C THR A 21 22.54 13.06 40.03
N THR A 22 21.92 12.13 40.75
CA THR A 22 20.71 11.43 40.31
C THR A 22 19.56 12.38 40.02
N ASP A 23 19.39 13.43 40.84
CA ASP A 23 18.29 14.38 40.71
C ASP A 23 18.45 15.28 39.47
N ILE A 24 19.67 15.77 39.22
CA ILE A 24 19.98 16.60 38.06
C ILE A 24 19.84 15.77 36.78
N ILE A 25 20.29 14.52 36.79
CA ILE A 25 20.11 13.61 35.65
C ILE A 25 18.61 13.40 35.38
N ALA A 26 17.81 13.11 36.40
CA ALA A 26 16.38 12.90 36.24
C ALA A 26 15.65 14.14 35.70
N LEU A 27 15.99 15.34 36.22
CA LEU A 27 15.44 16.61 35.75
C LEU A 27 15.78 16.87 34.28
N ILE A 28 17.02 16.62 33.89
CA ILE A 28 17.44 16.85 32.51
C ILE A 28 16.82 15.80 31.57
N GLN A 29 16.72 14.54 32.03
CA GLN A 29 16.05 13.48 31.27
C GLN A 29 14.57 13.79 31.03
N SER A 30 13.88 14.41 31.99
CA SER A 30 12.50 14.85 31.79
C SER A 30 12.41 16.04 30.83
N LEU A 31 13.35 16.97 30.86
CA LEU A 31 13.42 18.10 29.91
C LEU A 31 13.66 17.66 28.46
N ILE A 32 14.44 16.59 28.24
CA ILE A 32 14.70 16.05 26.89
C ILE A 32 13.66 15.03 26.43
N ALA A 33 12.69 14.64 27.26
CA ALA A 33 11.64 13.70 26.89
C ALA A 33 10.96 14.02 25.54
N PRO A 34 10.51 15.26 25.25
CA PRO A 34 9.90 15.56 23.95
C PRO A 34 10.87 15.41 22.77
N LEU A 35 12.18 15.61 22.98
CA LEU A 35 13.18 15.39 21.94
C LEU A 35 13.35 13.89 21.64
N VAL A 36 13.33 13.05 22.69
CA VAL A 36 13.36 11.59 22.54
C VAL A 36 12.11 11.11 21.79
N ASP A 37 10.94 11.60 22.17
CA ASP A 37 9.67 11.24 21.51
C ASP A 37 9.67 11.65 20.04
N LEU A 38 10.16 12.86 19.72
CA LEU A 38 10.30 13.32 18.34
C LEU A 38 11.28 12.44 17.55
N TYR A 39 12.39 12.04 18.17
CA TYR A 39 13.35 11.15 17.55
C TYR A 39 12.76 9.76 17.26
N ASP A 40 12.03 9.18 18.21
CA ASP A 40 11.40 7.86 18.03
C ASP A 40 10.35 7.90 16.92
N GLN A 41 9.53 8.97 16.88
CA GLN A 41 8.62 9.22 15.76
C GLN A 41 9.37 9.31 14.43
N TRP A 42 10.46 10.09 14.37
CA TRP A 42 11.27 10.23 13.16
C TRP A 42 11.88 8.89 12.72
N VAL A 43 12.37 8.07 13.64
CA VAL A 43 12.90 6.73 13.34
C VAL A 43 11.81 5.85 12.73
N GLY A 44 10.59 5.88 13.28
CA GLY A 44 9.42 5.20 12.73
C GLY A 44 9.08 5.67 11.32
N TYR A 45 8.97 6.99 11.12
CA TYR A 45 8.72 7.58 9.80
C TYR A 45 9.80 7.22 8.79
N ARG A 46 11.06 7.23 9.20
CA ARG A 46 12.19 6.83 8.35
C ARG A 46 12.08 5.37 7.93
N ALA A 47 11.76 4.47 8.86
CA ALA A 47 11.59 3.05 8.55
C ALA A 47 10.42 2.84 7.56
N ALA A 48 9.28 3.50 7.78
CA ALA A 48 8.14 3.47 6.87
C ALA A 48 8.49 4.02 5.47
N ASN A 49 9.24 5.12 5.39
CA ASN A 49 9.67 5.69 4.11
C ASN A 49 10.66 4.79 3.37
N LEU A 50 11.61 4.17 4.08
CA LEU A 50 12.50 3.19 3.46
C LEU A 50 11.73 1.97 2.96
N TYR A 51 10.73 1.51 3.71
CA TYR A 51 9.85 0.44 3.25
C TYR A 51 9.12 0.84 1.97
N ARG A 52 8.55 2.06 1.91
CA ARG A 52 7.91 2.60 0.70
C ARG A 52 8.87 2.67 -0.49
N LEU A 53 10.09 3.16 -0.29
CA LEU A 53 11.10 3.26 -1.35
C LEU A 53 11.58 1.88 -1.85
N ALA A 54 11.55 0.86 -0.99
CA ALA A 54 11.95 -0.50 -1.34
C ALA A 54 10.88 -1.29 -2.12
N HIS A 55 9.65 -0.78 -2.22
CA HIS A 55 8.55 -1.41 -2.92
C HIS A 55 8.08 -0.52 -4.07
N ASN A 56 7.69 -1.14 -5.18
CA ASN A 56 7.23 -0.45 -6.38
C ASN A 56 5.92 -1.09 -6.88
N GLY A 57 5.43 -0.63 -8.02
CA GLY A 57 4.23 -1.17 -8.66
C GLY A 57 4.38 -2.53 -9.34
N GLN A 58 5.52 -3.22 -9.20
CA GLN A 58 5.65 -4.59 -9.72
C GLN A 58 4.76 -5.54 -8.90
N VAL A 59 4.24 -6.58 -9.56
CA VAL A 59 3.28 -7.53 -8.99
C VAL A 59 3.76 -8.12 -7.66
N CYS A 60 5.02 -8.55 -7.58
CA CYS A 60 5.58 -9.13 -6.36
C CYS A 60 5.63 -8.13 -5.19
N HIS A 61 6.01 -6.89 -5.45
CA HIS A 61 6.13 -5.84 -4.44
C HIS A 61 4.75 -5.33 -4.01
N LEU A 62 3.86 -5.02 -4.95
CA LEU A 62 2.51 -4.57 -4.65
C LEU A 62 1.74 -5.63 -3.85
N ARG A 63 1.80 -6.90 -4.28
CA ARG A 63 1.18 -8.01 -3.55
C ARG A 63 1.73 -8.13 -2.14
N LYS A 64 3.06 -7.98 -1.97
CA LYS A 64 3.69 -8.02 -0.65
C LYS A 64 3.17 -6.90 0.24
N VAL A 65 3.15 -5.66 -0.25
CA VAL A 65 2.65 -4.51 0.53
C VAL A 65 1.20 -4.70 0.96
N LEU A 66 0.33 -5.18 0.06
CA LEU A 66 -1.07 -5.42 0.38
C LEU A 66 -1.23 -6.49 1.46
N ASN A 67 -0.51 -7.62 1.33
CA ASN A 67 -0.56 -8.67 2.35
C ASN A 67 0.03 -8.20 3.69
N ASP A 68 1.17 -7.52 3.69
CA ASP A 68 1.81 -7.05 4.92
C ASP A 68 0.94 -6.00 5.65
N THR A 69 0.06 -5.29 4.94
CA THR A 69 -0.85 -4.29 5.52
C THR A 69 -2.21 -4.86 5.94
N PHE A 70 -2.84 -5.70 5.11
CA PHE A 70 -4.23 -6.11 5.27
C PHE A 70 -4.43 -7.58 5.66
N ASP A 71 -3.52 -8.49 5.25
CA ASP A 71 -3.62 -9.93 5.52
C ASP A 71 -2.25 -10.48 5.96
N SER A 72 -1.74 -9.95 7.07
CA SER A 72 -0.37 -10.21 7.53
C SER A 72 -0.15 -11.66 7.99
N SER A 73 -1.22 -12.35 8.39
CA SER A 73 -1.18 -13.73 8.89
C SER A 73 -1.23 -14.75 7.75
N ASP A 74 -2.29 -14.73 6.95
CA ASP A 74 -2.54 -15.77 5.94
C ASP A 74 -2.01 -15.40 4.54
N ARG A 75 -1.82 -14.09 4.28
CA ARG A 75 -1.22 -13.53 3.05
C ARG A 75 -1.87 -14.02 1.75
N ARG A 76 -3.20 -14.04 1.72
CA ARG A 76 -4.00 -14.63 0.63
C ARG A 76 -4.29 -13.66 -0.52
N ILE A 77 -3.97 -12.37 -0.39
CA ILE A 77 -4.27 -11.37 -1.43
C ILE A 77 -3.42 -11.67 -2.67
N GLN A 78 -4.07 -11.77 -3.82
CA GLN A 78 -3.44 -12.04 -5.11
C GLN A 78 -3.63 -10.89 -6.10
N ILE A 79 -2.75 -10.82 -7.09
CA ILE A 79 -2.84 -9.87 -8.19
C ILE A 79 -2.82 -10.69 -9.47
N MET A 80 -3.88 -10.56 -10.25
CA MET A 80 -4.05 -11.19 -11.55
C MET A 80 -4.06 -10.15 -12.65
N ASP A 81 -3.75 -10.58 -13.87
CA ASP A 81 -3.93 -9.74 -15.05
C ASP A 81 -5.42 -9.47 -15.29
N GLY A 82 -5.73 -8.29 -15.84
CA GLY A 82 -7.09 -7.93 -16.19
C GLY A 82 -7.63 -8.78 -17.33
N ASN A 83 -8.94 -8.96 -17.33
CA ASN A 83 -9.64 -9.64 -18.41
C ASN A 83 -9.54 -8.83 -19.71
N LYS A 84 -9.33 -9.53 -20.83
CA LYS A 84 -9.22 -8.94 -22.18
C LYS A 84 -10.17 -9.61 -23.15
N PHE A 85 -11.46 -9.60 -22.82
CA PHE A 85 -12.45 -10.18 -23.71
C PHE A 85 -12.71 -9.29 -24.93
N ASN A 86 -13.00 -9.90 -26.07
CA ASN A 86 -13.36 -9.18 -27.28
C ASN A 86 -14.79 -8.66 -27.18
N ARG A 87 -15.02 -7.43 -27.67
CA ARG A 87 -16.36 -6.86 -27.79
C ARG A 87 -17.02 -7.42 -29.04
N GLU A 88 -18.18 -8.03 -28.86
CA GLU A 88 -19.01 -8.44 -29.99
C GLU A 88 -20.03 -7.35 -30.29
N TYR A 89 -19.89 -6.73 -31.46
CA TYR A 89 -20.87 -5.78 -31.96
C TYR A 89 -21.94 -6.53 -32.75
N ILE A 90 -23.20 -6.20 -32.47
CA ILE A 90 -24.34 -6.83 -33.11
C ILE A 90 -24.50 -6.22 -34.52
N TYR A 91 -24.89 -4.95 -34.60
CA TYR A 91 -24.90 -4.14 -35.83
C TYR A 91 -24.77 -2.65 -35.53
N THR A 92 -24.40 -1.87 -36.53
CA THR A 92 -24.60 -0.42 -36.55
C THR A 92 -25.99 -0.08 -37.12
N PRO A 93 -26.61 1.06 -36.77
CA PRO A 93 -27.93 1.46 -37.26
C PRO A 93 -28.16 1.38 -38.79
N PRO A 94 -27.17 1.61 -39.68
CA PRO A 94 -27.35 1.44 -41.12
C PRO A 94 -27.29 -0.02 -41.61
N GLU A 95 -26.78 -0.96 -40.82
CA GLU A 95 -26.69 -2.38 -41.16
C GLU A 95 -28.04 -3.05 -40.89
N LYS A 96 -28.90 -3.13 -41.91
CA LYS A 96 -30.23 -3.77 -41.84
C LYS A 96 -30.17 -5.29 -42.10
N ASP A 97 -29.24 -5.98 -41.44
CA ASP A 97 -29.08 -7.43 -41.60
C ASP A 97 -29.62 -8.21 -40.40
N ILE A 98 -30.25 -9.36 -40.66
CA ILE A 98 -30.75 -10.27 -39.63
C ILE A 98 -29.59 -11.19 -39.22
N LYS A 99 -29.09 -11.07 -37.98
CA LYS A 99 -28.06 -11.98 -37.39
C LYS A 99 -28.63 -12.70 -36.19
N TYR A 100 -28.58 -14.02 -36.24
CA TYR A 100 -28.98 -14.87 -35.14
C TYR A 100 -27.85 -14.88 -34.11
N LEU A 101 -28.08 -14.26 -32.96
CA LEU A 101 -27.16 -14.34 -31.82
C LEU A 101 -27.32 -15.71 -31.18
N GLY A 102 -26.23 -16.46 -31.06
CA GLY A 102 -26.19 -17.65 -30.22
C GLY A 102 -26.19 -17.28 -28.74
N THR A 103 -25.50 -18.08 -27.91
CA THR A 103 -25.31 -17.73 -26.49
C THR A 103 -24.26 -16.62 -26.36
N LEU A 104 -24.71 -15.39 -26.06
CA LEU A 104 -23.85 -14.23 -25.80
C LEU A 104 -23.77 -13.95 -24.29
N TYR A 105 -22.55 -13.87 -23.75
CA TYR A 105 -22.33 -13.50 -22.36
C TYR A 105 -22.09 -11.99 -22.24
N LEU A 106 -23.00 -11.29 -21.56
CA LEU A 106 -22.84 -9.87 -21.27
C LEU A 106 -21.87 -9.69 -20.10
N ARG A 107 -20.84 -8.88 -20.31
CA ARG A 107 -19.84 -8.53 -19.31
C ARG A 107 -19.79 -7.03 -19.04
N PRO A 108 -19.33 -6.60 -17.85
CA PRO A 108 -19.08 -5.19 -17.56
C PRO A 108 -18.08 -4.59 -18.54
N SER A 109 -18.16 -3.28 -18.77
CA SER A 109 -17.23 -2.57 -19.65
C SER A 109 -15.75 -2.76 -19.23
N GLY A 110 -15.47 -2.91 -17.94
CA GLY A 110 -14.12 -3.12 -17.39
C GLY A 110 -13.47 -4.47 -17.67
N ASP A 111 -14.16 -5.42 -18.33
CA ASP A 111 -13.65 -6.76 -18.65
C ASP A 111 -13.24 -6.94 -20.13
N TYR A 112 -13.48 -5.94 -20.98
CA TYR A 112 -13.15 -6.00 -22.41
C TYR A 112 -11.77 -5.42 -22.73
N ALA A 113 -11.11 -5.87 -23.79
CA ALA A 113 -9.75 -5.45 -24.13
C ALA A 113 -9.54 -3.92 -24.26
N ASP A 114 -10.50 -3.18 -24.82
CA ASP A 114 -10.35 -1.73 -25.07
C ASP A 114 -10.52 -0.84 -23.83
N THR A 115 -11.37 -1.28 -22.90
CA THR A 115 -11.74 -0.51 -21.69
C THR A 115 -11.37 -1.24 -20.41
N GLY A 116 -10.67 -2.37 -20.55
CA GLY A 116 -10.36 -3.30 -19.50
C GLY A 116 -9.45 -2.68 -18.46
N VAL A 117 -9.56 -3.20 -17.25
CA VAL A 117 -8.53 -2.95 -16.25
C VAL A 117 -7.25 -3.69 -16.63
N ASP A 118 -6.09 -3.14 -16.26
CA ASP A 118 -4.81 -3.80 -16.53
C ASP A 118 -4.55 -4.98 -15.60
N PHE A 119 -4.99 -4.88 -14.35
CA PHE A 119 -4.85 -5.91 -13.33
C PHE A 119 -6.01 -5.90 -12.34
N ILE A 120 -6.21 -7.03 -11.66
CA ILE A 120 -7.26 -7.24 -10.67
C ILE A 120 -6.59 -7.63 -9.36
N VAL A 121 -6.96 -6.95 -8.28
CA VAL A 121 -6.57 -7.34 -6.93
C VAL A 121 -7.65 -8.26 -6.37
N LEU A 122 -7.29 -9.51 -6.12
CA LEU A 122 -8.17 -10.51 -5.54
C LEU A 122 -7.98 -10.53 -4.03
N VAL A 123 -9.07 -10.31 -3.32
CA VAL A 123 -9.10 -10.22 -1.87
C VAL A 123 -9.95 -11.37 -1.32
N PRO A 124 -9.46 -12.14 -0.33
CA PRO A 124 -10.23 -13.25 0.22
C PRO A 124 -11.53 -12.77 0.87
N ASN A 125 -12.59 -13.55 0.65
CA ASN A 125 -13.89 -13.37 1.29
C ASN A 125 -13.73 -13.44 2.82
N GLY A 126 -14.29 -12.43 3.50
CA GLY A 126 -14.25 -12.34 4.97
C GLY A 126 -13.09 -11.52 5.54
N LEU A 127 -12.18 -11.01 4.72
CA LEU A 127 -11.17 -10.06 5.18
C LEU A 127 -11.85 -8.72 5.54
N GLN A 128 -11.69 -8.28 6.79
CA GLN A 128 -12.17 -6.96 7.21
C GLN A 128 -11.08 -5.92 7.02
N PHE A 129 -11.32 -4.99 6.11
CA PHE A 129 -10.43 -3.86 5.85
C PHE A 129 -11.24 -2.68 5.32
N ASN A 130 -10.66 -1.49 5.39
CA ASN A 130 -11.22 -0.32 4.76
C ASN A 130 -10.85 -0.30 3.27
N ILE A 131 -11.86 -0.28 2.41
CA ILE A 131 -11.66 -0.31 0.96
C ILE A 131 -10.94 0.94 0.44
N ASP A 132 -11.14 2.10 1.09
CA ASP A 132 -10.51 3.35 0.67
C ASP A 132 -9.02 3.37 0.99
N ASP A 133 -8.61 2.75 2.10
CA ASP A 133 -7.20 2.58 2.45
C ASP A 133 -6.50 1.65 1.46
N MET A 134 -7.16 0.57 1.04
CA MET A 134 -6.63 -0.32 0.02
C MET A 134 -6.48 0.40 -1.32
N LYS A 135 -7.50 1.16 -1.75
CA LYS A 135 -7.43 1.98 -2.97
C LYS A 135 -6.30 3.00 -2.90
N ALA A 136 -6.15 3.70 -1.78
CA ALA A 136 -5.06 4.65 -1.57
C ALA A 136 -3.70 3.98 -1.68
N MET A 137 -3.53 2.79 -1.09
CA MET A 137 -2.30 2.02 -1.15
C MET A 137 -1.99 1.57 -2.58
N VAL A 138 -2.96 1.02 -3.30
CA VAL A 138 -2.77 0.62 -4.71
C VAL A 138 -2.44 1.84 -5.56
N ASN A 139 -3.14 2.96 -5.39
CA ASN A 139 -2.88 4.20 -6.13
C ASN A 139 -1.48 4.76 -5.87
N TYR A 140 -0.92 4.58 -4.68
CA TYR A 140 0.41 5.07 -4.33
C TYR A 140 1.52 4.32 -5.09
N TYR A 141 1.44 2.99 -5.20
CA TYR A 141 2.48 2.18 -5.83
C TYR A 141 2.27 1.91 -7.32
N ARG A 142 1.03 1.92 -7.79
CA ARG A 142 0.67 1.64 -9.17
C ARG A 142 1.27 2.72 -10.10
N LEU A 143 1.72 2.29 -11.27
CA LEU A 143 2.06 3.21 -12.36
C LEU A 143 0.83 4.05 -12.77
N ALA A 144 1.00 5.36 -12.95
CA ALA A 144 -0.09 6.30 -13.17
C ALA A 144 -1.05 5.92 -14.33
N ALA A 145 -0.52 5.30 -15.39
CA ALA A 145 -1.30 4.90 -16.56
C ALA A 145 -2.11 3.61 -16.40
N LYS A 146 -1.86 2.82 -15.35
CA LYS A 146 -2.47 1.50 -15.18
C LYS A 146 -3.85 1.60 -14.54
N ARG A 147 -4.80 0.80 -14.98
CA ARG A 147 -6.15 0.68 -14.40
C ARG A 147 -6.25 -0.59 -13.57
N TYR A 148 -7.01 -0.57 -12.47
CA TYR A 148 -7.24 -1.76 -11.67
C TYR A 148 -8.68 -1.89 -11.22
N ASP A 149 -9.03 -3.11 -10.84
CA ASP A 149 -10.27 -3.44 -10.13
C ASP A 149 -9.93 -4.22 -8.87
N ILE A 150 -10.81 -4.16 -7.86
CA ILE A 150 -10.69 -4.96 -6.63
C ILE A 150 -11.88 -5.91 -6.61
N ARG A 151 -11.61 -7.21 -6.54
CA ARG A 151 -12.64 -8.26 -6.51
C ARG A 151 -12.45 -9.16 -5.31
N TYR A 152 -13.55 -9.71 -4.83
CA TYR A 152 -13.56 -10.66 -3.73
C TYR A 152 -13.59 -12.08 -4.28
N GLU A 153 -12.81 -12.98 -3.67
CA GLU A 153 -12.72 -14.41 -4.00
C GLU A 153 -12.89 -15.29 -2.77
#